data_AF-A0A2D8NK21-F1
#
_entry.id   AF-A0A2D8NK21-F1
#
_cell.length_a   1.000
_cell.length_b   1.000
_cell.length_c   1.000
_cell.angle_alpha   90.00
_cell.angle_beta   90.00
_cell.angle_gamma   90.00
#
_symmetry.space_group_name_H-M   'P 1'
#
loop_
_entity.id
_entity.type
_entity.pdbx_description
1 polymer ?
#
loop_
_entity_poly.entity_id
_entity_poly.type
_entity_poly.pdbx_seq_one_letter_code
_entity_poly.pdbx_strand_id
1 'polypeptide(L)'
;MSDGSDEAASGQDAARLGRDLMAEAIASDVEAVRERLSALWTDPAIDVWLTSANAHLDGARPIDVLALGGLGPVIEAIEIEVVGGSR
;
A
#
# COMPACT_ATOMS: atom_id res chain seq x y z
N MET A 1 -0.96 -18.69 43.92
CA MET A 1 -0.78 -17.42 43.18
C MET A 1 -0.26 -17.79 41.80
N SER A 2 -1.16 -18.15 40.88
CA SER A 2 -0.82 -18.37 39.48
C SER A 2 -1.11 -17.08 38.73
N ASP A 3 0.00 -16.38 38.49
CA ASP A 3 0.42 -15.75 37.25
C ASP A 3 -0.63 -15.07 36.36
N GLY A 4 -0.72 -13.74 36.46
CA GLY A 4 -1.41 -12.88 35.51
C GLY A 4 -0.60 -12.57 34.24
N SER A 5 0.48 -13.31 33.97
CA SER A 5 1.34 -13.08 32.79
C SER A 5 0.79 -13.66 31.49
N ASP A 6 -0.08 -14.68 31.56
CA ASP A 6 -0.63 -15.37 30.37
C ASP A 6 -1.67 -14.52 29.60
N GLU A 7 -2.45 -13.69 30.31
CA GLU A 7 -3.51 -12.86 29.71
C GLU A 7 -2.92 -11.61 29.02
N ALA A 8 -1.84 -11.06 29.55
CA ALA A 8 -1.11 -9.94 28.95
C ALA A 8 -0.31 -10.34 27.70
N ALA A 9 0.24 -11.55 27.68
CA ALA A 9 0.93 -12.11 26.52
C ALA A 9 -0.03 -12.30 25.32
N SER A 10 -1.25 -12.79 25.57
CA SER A 10 -2.29 -12.97 24.54
C SER A 10 -2.69 -11.66 23.84
N GLY A 11 -2.83 -10.56 24.59
CA GLY A 11 -3.13 -9.25 24.03
C GLY A 11 -2.00 -8.66 23.17
N GLN A 12 -0.75 -8.85 23.59
CA GLN A 12 0.42 -8.42 22.81
C GLN A 12 0.61 -9.25 21.54
N ASP A 13 0.36 -10.55 21.60
CA ASP A 13 0.39 -11.43 20.43
C ASP A 13 -0.72 -11.09 19.42
N ALA A 14 -1.95 -10.84 19.89
CA ALA A 14 -3.04 -10.39 19.02
C ALA A 14 -2.72 -9.06 18.32
N ALA A 15 -2.15 -8.09 19.04
CA ALA A 15 -1.74 -6.82 18.47
C ALA A 15 -0.60 -6.98 17.45
N ARG A 16 0.33 -7.90 17.67
CA ARG A 16 1.40 -8.23 16.73
C ARG A 16 0.83 -8.84 15.45
N LEU A 17 0.00 -9.88 15.57
CA LEU A 17 -0.65 -10.53 14.45
C LEU A 17 -1.47 -9.54 13.60
N GLY A 18 -2.21 -8.64 14.25
CA GLY A 18 -2.97 -7.60 13.53
C GLY A 18 -2.07 -6.67 12.71
N ARG A 19 -0.89 -6.28 13.23
CA ARG A 19 0.08 -5.47 12.47
C ARG A 19 0.72 -6.25 11.34
N ASP A 20 1.07 -7.52 11.57
CA ASP A 20 1.69 -8.39 10.56
C ASP A 20 0.75 -8.60 9.37
N LEU A 21 -0.54 -8.89 9.64
CA LEU A 21 -1.56 -9.04 8.60
C LEU A 21 -1.80 -7.75 7.80
N MET A 22 -1.78 -6.59 8.48
CA MET A 22 -1.90 -5.30 7.79
C MET A 22 -0.68 -5.02 6.89
N ALA A 23 0.52 -5.33 7.37
CA ALA A 23 1.74 -5.17 6.59
C ALA A 23 1.73 -6.08 5.35
N GLU A 24 1.27 -7.32 5.49
CA GLU A 24 1.12 -8.26 4.37
C GLU A 24 0.09 -7.78 3.35
N ALA A 25 -1.05 -7.25 3.81
CA ALA A 25 -2.05 -6.66 2.93
C ALA A 25 -1.51 -5.47 2.13
N ILE A 26 -0.80 -4.54 2.79
CA ILE A 26 -0.18 -3.39 2.13
C ILE A 26 0.86 -3.85 1.11
N ALA A 27 1.68 -4.85 1.45
CA ALA A 27 2.68 -5.39 0.53
C ALA A 27 2.01 -6.00 -0.71
N SER A 28 0.93 -6.76 -0.53
CA SER A 28 0.16 -7.33 -1.64
C SER A 28 -0.44 -6.23 -2.53
N ASP A 29 -0.97 -5.16 -1.95
CA ASP A 29 -1.52 -4.03 -2.70
C ASP A 29 -0.43 -3.29 -3.50
N VAL A 30 0.76 -3.10 -2.92
CA VAL A 30 1.91 -2.52 -3.63
C VAL A 30 2.32 -3.39 -4.82
N GLU A 31 2.40 -4.71 -4.65
CA GLU A 31 2.73 -5.64 -5.73
C GLU A 31 1.68 -5.62 -6.85
N ALA A 32 0.39 -5.56 -6.52
CA ALA A 32 -0.67 -5.43 -7.52
C ALA A 32 -0.54 -4.14 -8.35
N VAL A 33 -0.17 -3.02 -7.71
CA VAL A 33 0.11 -1.76 -8.42
C VAL A 33 1.35 -1.88 -9.32
N ARG A 34 2.42 -2.51 -8.83
CA ARG A 34 3.64 -2.74 -9.62
C ARG A 34 3.35 -3.58 -10.86
N GLU A 35 2.65 -4.70 -10.71
CA GLU A 35 2.25 -5.58 -11.81
C GLU A 35 1.43 -4.82 -12.87
N ARG A 36 0.52 -3.95 -12.42
CA ARG A 36 -0.31 -3.17 -13.34
C ARG A 36 0.50 -2.14 -14.15
N LEU A 37 1.51 -1.53 -13.53
CA LEU A 37 2.35 -0.50 -14.14
C LEU A 37 3.53 -1.07 -14.94
N SER A 38 4.02 -2.26 -14.61
CA SER A 38 5.16 -2.90 -15.28
C SER A 38 4.90 -3.24 -16.76
N ALA A 39 3.63 -3.25 -17.17
CA ALA A 39 3.26 -3.36 -18.59
C ALA A 39 3.68 -2.12 -19.42
N LEU A 40 3.91 -0.98 -18.77
CA LEU A 40 4.14 0.31 -19.44
C LEU A 40 5.44 0.99 -19.01
N TRP A 41 5.85 0.80 -17.76
CA TRP A 41 6.97 1.51 -17.15
C TRP A 41 8.03 0.55 -16.63
N THR A 42 9.23 1.10 -16.42
CA THR A 42 10.35 0.37 -15.80
C THR A 42 10.24 0.42 -14.27
N ASP A 43 10.82 -0.56 -13.57
CA ASP A 43 10.80 -0.59 -12.09
C ASP A 43 11.28 0.72 -11.44
N PRO A 44 12.36 1.39 -11.90
CA PRO A 44 12.76 2.67 -11.33
C PRO A 44 11.72 3.78 -11.52
N ALA A 45 11.00 3.79 -12.66
CA ALA A 45 9.93 4.76 -12.90
C ALA A 45 8.72 4.48 -11.99
N ILE A 46 8.40 3.21 -11.77
CA ILE A 46 7.34 2.78 -10.85
C ILE A 46 7.71 3.17 -9.41
N ASP A 47 8.96 2.97 -8.99
CA ASP A 47 9.44 3.37 -7.68
C ASP A 47 9.31 4.87 -7.45
N VAL A 48 9.72 5.68 -8.44
CA VAL A 48 9.57 7.14 -8.40
C VAL A 48 8.09 7.51 -8.31
N TRP A 49 7.23 6.92 -9.12
CA TRP A 49 5.79 7.22 -9.11
C TRP A 49 5.15 6.87 -7.75
N LEU A 50 5.43 5.69 -7.20
CA LEU A 50 4.90 5.23 -5.91
C LEU A 50 5.31 6.12 -4.74
N THR A 51 6.48 6.75 -4.82
CA THR A 51 7.10 7.51 -3.73
C THR A 51 7.07 9.02 -3.92
N SER A 52 6.56 9.51 -5.06
CA SER A 52 6.42 10.93 -5.36
C SER A 52 5.01 11.44 -5.08
N ALA A 53 4.88 12.75 -4.84
CA ALA A 53 3.58 13.40 -4.76
C ALA A 53 2.82 13.22 -6.09
N ASN A 54 1.58 12.75 -6.01
CA ASN A 54 0.75 12.47 -7.18
C ASN A 54 -0.44 13.44 -7.25
N ALA A 55 -0.58 14.15 -8.37
CA ALA A 55 -1.62 15.17 -8.56
C ALA A 55 -3.05 14.58 -8.60
N HIS A 56 -3.20 13.31 -8.94
CA HIS A 56 -4.48 12.59 -8.94
C HIS A 56 -4.86 12.04 -7.56
N LEU A 57 -3.96 12.17 -6.58
CA LEU A 57 -4.16 11.76 -5.18
C LEU A 57 -4.05 12.96 -4.24
N ASP A 58 -4.49 14.15 -4.69
CA ASP A 58 -4.41 15.42 -3.95
C ASP A 58 -2.99 15.77 -3.44
N GLY A 59 -1.96 15.32 -4.16
CA GLY A 59 -0.56 15.51 -3.80
C GLY A 59 0.01 14.46 -2.84
N ALA A 60 -0.78 13.50 -2.38
CA ALA A 60 -0.29 12.38 -1.59
C ALA A 60 0.60 11.44 -2.42
N ARG A 61 1.49 10.72 -1.74
CA ARG A 61 2.27 9.66 -2.37
C ARG A 61 1.40 8.41 -2.49
N PRO A 62 1.40 7.69 -3.62
CA PRO A 62 0.62 6.46 -3.78
C PRO A 62 0.87 5.44 -2.67
N ILE A 63 2.12 5.28 -2.21
CA ILE A 63 2.45 4.36 -1.11
C ILE A 63 1.78 4.73 0.22
N ASP A 64 1.58 6.02 0.50
CA ASP A 64 0.87 6.48 1.70
C ASP A 64 -0.63 6.22 1.57
N VAL A 65 -1.18 6.38 0.36
CA VAL A 65 -2.59 6.09 0.09
C VAL A 65 -2.86 4.59 0.23
N LEU A 66 -1.99 3.72 -0.27
CA LEU A 66 -2.12 2.27 -0.06
C LEU A 66 -2.14 1.90 1.44
N ALA A 67 -1.31 2.56 2.25
CA ALA A 67 -1.25 2.31 3.68
C ALA A 67 -2.48 2.80 4.47
N LEU A 68 -3.23 3.79 3.95
CA LEU A 68 -4.28 4.50 4.71
C LEU A 68 -5.69 4.38 4.11
N GLY A 69 -5.80 4.37 2.79
CA GLY A 69 -7.04 4.41 2.02
C GLY A 69 -7.26 3.20 1.11
N GLY A 70 -6.28 2.30 1.02
CA GLY A 70 -6.34 1.07 0.23
C GLY A 70 -6.17 1.31 -1.27
N LEU A 71 -6.36 0.22 -2.03
CA LEU A 71 -5.99 0.13 -3.44
C LEU A 71 -6.83 1.00 -4.40
N GLY A 72 -8.10 1.22 -4.12
CA GLY A 72 -9.08 1.83 -5.05
C GLY A 72 -8.64 3.17 -5.66
N PRO A 73 -8.34 4.21 -4.84
CA PRO A 73 -7.92 5.51 -5.36
C PRO A 73 -6.63 5.45 -6.19
N VAL A 74 -5.72 4.52 -5.86
CA VAL A 74 -4.45 4.35 -6.59
C VAL A 74 -4.69 3.74 -7.97
N ILE A 75 -5.62 2.78 -8.09
CA ILE A 75 -6.01 2.22 -9.38
C ILE A 75 -6.66 3.29 -10.26
N GLU A 76 -7.55 4.12 -9.72
CA GLU A 76 -8.16 5.23 -10.46
C GLU A 76 -7.11 6.22 -10.97
N ALA A 77 -6.11 6.56 -10.15
CA ALA A 77 -5.00 7.42 -10.55
C ALA A 77 -4.17 6.80 -11.69
N ILE A 78 -3.92 5.48 -11.66
CA ILE A 78 -3.23 4.76 -12.75
C ILE A 78 -4.04 4.83 -14.04
N GLU A 79 -5.36 4.60 -13.97
CA GLU A 79 -6.22 4.67 -15.14
C GLU A 79 -6.20 6.06 -15.79
N ILE A 80 -6.25 7.12 -14.99
CA ILE A 80 -6.16 8.50 -15.49
C ILE A 80 -4.81 8.76 -16.15
N GLU A 81 -3.70 8.33 -15.53
CA GLU A 81 -2.35 8.54 -16.08
C GLU A 81 -2.16 7.79 -17.41
N VAL A 82 -2.59 6.53 -17.47
CA VAL A 82 -2.44 5.68 -18.66
C VAL A 82 -3.34 6.15 -19.82
N VAL A 83 -4.58 6.56 -19.52
CA VAL A 83 -5.49 7.11 -20.52
C VAL A 83 -5.07 8.53 -20.95
N GLY A 84 -4.55 9.33 -20.02
CA GLY A 84 -4.08 10.70 -20.26
C GLY A 84 -2.75 10.78 -21.01
N GLY A 85 -1.87 9.79 -20.84
CA GLY A 85 -0.56 9.70 -21.48
C GLY A 85 -0.54 9.13 -22.91
N SER A 86 -1.69 8.65 -23.43
CA SER A 86 -1.80 8.11 -24.79
C SER A 86 -1.99 9.19 -25.88
N ARG A 87 -1.35 10.36 -25.75
CA ARG A 87 -1.46 11.47 -26.71
C ARG A 87 -0.14 11.79 -27.41
#